data_AF-A0A7W4E2L9-F1
#
_entry.id   AF-A0A7W4E2L9-F1
#
_cell.length_a   1.000
_cell.length_b   1.000
_cell.length_c   1.000
_cell.angle_alpha   90.00
_cell.angle_beta   90.00
_cell.angle_gamma   90.00
#
_symmetry.space_group_name_H-M   'P 1'
#
loop_
_entity.id
_entity.type
_entity.pdbx_description
1 polymer ?
#
loop_
_entity_poly.entity_id
_entity_poly.type
_entity_poly.pdbx_seq_one_letter_code
_entity_poly.pdbx_strand_id
1 'polypeptide(L)'
;MKILIFLLFPLFLSAQAYSNRGKGEVFKNYPEKPYEDVKKTGVIVVDKTLYGLKFKDSKLPKEVKNRVQKFFNKRYNGYTDLKIYELHIEDTTKGWKIEGYLIKD
;
A
#
# COMPACT_ATOMS: atom_id res chain seq x y z
N MET A 1 18.03 47.71 14.42
CA MET A 1 18.43 46.85 13.27
C MET A 1 18.89 45.50 13.79
N LYS A 2 18.19 44.43 13.40
CA LYS A 2 18.63 43.04 13.19
C LYS A 2 17.41 42.13 13.35
N ILE A 3 16.48 42.30 12.42
CA ILE A 3 15.61 41.21 11.97
C ILE A 3 16.53 40.37 11.10
N LEU A 4 16.87 39.15 11.51
CA LEU A 4 17.19 38.05 10.60
C LEU A 4 17.47 36.80 11.43
N ILE A 5 17.08 35.65 10.89
CA ILE A 5 17.40 34.30 11.38
C ILE A 5 16.40 33.79 12.42
N PHE A 6 15.24 33.33 11.95
CA PHE A 6 14.70 32.00 12.31
C PHE A 6 13.63 31.54 11.29
N LEU A 7 13.79 31.93 10.02
CA LEU A 7 13.09 31.33 8.88
C LEU A 7 13.85 30.07 8.40
N LEU A 8 14.13 29.13 9.32
CA LEU A 8 14.60 27.80 8.95
C LEU A 8 13.42 26.84 9.05
N PHE A 9 12.61 26.90 7.99
CA PHE A 9 12.09 25.74 7.27
C PHE A 9 12.01 24.45 8.08
N PRO A 10 10.82 24.02 8.53
CA PRO A 10 10.57 22.60 8.53
C PRO A 10 10.30 22.22 7.07
N LEU A 11 11.36 21.87 6.34
CA LEU A 11 11.27 20.98 5.18
C LEU A 11 10.76 19.63 5.70
N PHE A 12 9.49 19.56 6.09
CA PHE A 12 8.76 18.30 6.04
C PHE A 12 8.49 18.04 4.56
N LEU A 13 9.57 17.71 3.86
CA LEU A 13 9.55 16.97 2.62
C LEU A 13 8.82 15.68 2.94
N SER A 14 7.51 15.69 2.73
CA SER A 14 6.76 14.46 2.59
C SER A 14 7.42 13.72 1.43
N ALA A 15 8.21 12.70 1.77
CA ALA A 15 8.64 11.68 0.84
C ALA A 15 7.38 10.98 0.35
N GLN A 16 6.68 11.60 -0.60
CA GLN A 16 5.66 10.94 -1.37
C GLN A 16 6.43 9.99 -2.29
N ALA A 17 6.65 8.77 -1.78
CA ALA A 17 7.04 7.65 -2.61
C ALA A 17 5.92 7.44 -3.63
N TYR A 18 5.99 8.18 -4.74
CA TYR A 18 5.10 8.00 -5.87
C TYR A 18 5.38 6.59 -6.40
N SER A 19 4.53 5.64 -6.01
CA SER A 19 4.58 4.31 -6.61
C SER A 19 4.35 4.49 -8.10
N ASN A 20 5.29 4.00 -8.91
CA ASN A 20 5.34 4.01 -10.37
C ASN A 20 4.20 3.19 -11.05
N ARG A 21 3.05 3.03 -10.40
CA ARG A 21 1.90 2.29 -10.90
C ARG A 21 0.76 3.24 -11.27
N GLY A 22 0.07 2.92 -12.35
CA GLY A 22 -1.16 3.61 -12.73
C GLY A 22 -2.25 3.42 -11.67
N LYS A 23 -3.19 4.36 -11.60
CA LYS A 23 -4.39 4.20 -10.75
C LYS A 23 -5.15 2.95 -11.18
N GLY A 24 -5.43 2.05 -10.26
CA GLY A 24 -6.10 0.76 -10.47
C GLY A 24 -5.14 -0.41 -10.61
N GLU A 25 -3.83 -0.17 -10.72
CA GLU A 25 -2.83 -1.23 -10.84
C GLU A 25 -2.28 -1.64 -9.47
N VAL A 26 -2.19 -2.94 -9.23
CA VAL A 26 -1.60 -3.49 -8.00
C VAL A 26 -0.09 -3.67 -8.15
N PHE A 27 0.34 -4.18 -9.30
CA PHE A 27 1.73 -4.50 -9.59
C PHE A 27 2.40 -3.38 -10.38
N LYS A 28 3.72 -3.28 -10.24
CA LYS A 28 4.52 -2.36 -11.03
C LYS A 28 4.66 -2.91 -12.45
N ASN A 29 4.62 -2.02 -13.43
CA ASN A 29 4.88 -2.39 -14.82
C ASN A 29 6.38 -2.34 -15.18
N TYR A 30 7.20 -1.67 -14.37
CA TYR A 30 8.62 -1.43 -14.63
C TYR A 30 9.43 -1.40 -13.32
N PRO A 31 10.63 -2.04 -13.30
CA PRO A 31 11.49 -2.10 -12.12
C PRO A 31 12.17 -0.78 -11.82
N GLU A 32 12.25 -0.43 -10.54
CA GLU A 32 13.09 0.68 -10.06
C GLU A 32 14.55 0.23 -9.89
N LYS A 33 14.75 -1.08 -9.66
CA LYS A 33 16.07 -1.70 -9.47
C LYS A 33 16.24 -2.87 -10.43
N PRO A 34 17.45 -3.11 -11.00
CA PRO A 34 17.67 -4.17 -12.00
C PRO A 34 17.31 -5.59 -11.53
N TYR A 35 17.25 -5.82 -10.22
CA TYR A 35 16.97 -7.10 -9.59
C TYR A 35 15.53 -7.23 -9.05
N GLU A 36 14.66 -6.23 -9.26
CA GLU A 36 13.27 -6.24 -8.79
C GLU A 36 12.35 -7.01 -9.75
N ASP A 37 11.65 -8.05 -9.26
CA ASP A 37 10.63 -8.76 -10.04
C ASP A 37 9.28 -8.02 -9.97
N VAL A 38 9.17 -6.96 -10.77
CA VAL A 38 8.02 -6.05 -10.74
C VAL A 38 6.70 -6.65 -11.16
N LYS A 39 6.72 -7.71 -11.97
CA LYS A 39 5.50 -8.41 -12.38
C LYS A 39 4.88 -9.22 -11.25
N LYS A 40 5.54 -9.31 -10.10
CA LYS A 40 5.09 -10.12 -8.97
C LYS A 40 4.93 -9.36 -7.67
N THR A 41 5.40 -8.12 -7.54
CA THR A 41 5.33 -7.40 -6.26
C THR A 41 4.60 -6.07 -6.37
N GLY A 42 3.77 -5.76 -5.38
CA GLY A 42 2.95 -4.55 -5.34
C GLY A 42 2.71 -4.07 -3.92
N VAL A 43 2.20 -2.85 -3.79
CA VAL A 43 1.81 -2.27 -2.48
C VAL A 43 0.39 -1.71 -2.57
N ILE A 44 -0.49 -2.10 -1.65
CA ILE A 44 -1.84 -1.55 -1.53
C ILE A 44 -1.94 -0.72 -0.25
N VAL A 45 -2.25 0.57 -0.40
CA VAL A 45 -2.45 1.46 0.74
C VAL A 45 -3.93 1.49 1.10
N VAL A 46 -4.24 1.10 2.33
CA VAL A 46 -5.60 1.00 2.85
C VAL A 46 -5.70 1.67 4.21
N ASP A 47 -6.69 2.52 4.36
CA ASP A 47 -7.02 3.19 5.61
C ASP A 47 -8.11 2.39 6.33
N LYS A 48 -7.78 1.81 7.49
CA LYS A 48 -8.75 1.09 8.31
C LYS A 48 -9.45 2.07 9.23
N THR A 49 -10.75 2.22 9.01
CA THR A 49 -11.63 3.09 9.78
C THR A 49 -12.63 2.26 10.59
N LEU A 50 -13.35 2.91 11.50
CA LEU A 50 -14.49 2.31 12.19
C LEU A 50 -15.56 1.76 11.23
N TYR A 51 -15.66 2.33 10.03
CA TYR A 51 -16.64 1.97 9.02
C TYR A 51 -16.12 0.93 8.00
N GLY A 52 -14.91 0.41 8.20
CA GLY A 52 -14.28 -0.57 7.32
C GLY A 52 -13.06 -0.02 6.59
N LEU A 53 -12.74 -0.65 5.45
CA LEU A 53 -11.52 -0.41 4.69
C LEU A 53 -11.72 0.65 3.59
N LYS A 54 -10.95 1.74 3.65
CA LYS A 54 -10.92 2.78 2.62
C LYS A 54 -9.62 2.69 1.83
N PHE A 55 -9.71 2.25 0.59
CA PHE A 55 -8.56 2.16 -0.31
C PHE A 55 -8.14 3.55 -0.79
N LYS A 56 -6.85 3.88 -0.69
CA LYS A 56 -6.33 5.16 -1.21
C LYS A 56 -6.50 5.24 -2.73
N ASP A 57 -6.34 4.11 -3.41
CA ASP A 57 -6.63 3.99 -4.83
C ASP A 57 -8.08 3.48 -5.06
N SER A 58 -8.97 4.41 -5.41
CA SER A 58 -10.38 4.10 -5.64
C SER A 58 -10.60 3.26 -6.89
N LYS A 59 -9.68 3.30 -7.88
CA LYS A 59 -9.79 2.58 -9.15
C LYS A 59 -9.36 1.12 -9.05
N LEU A 60 -8.90 0.66 -7.89
CA LEU A 60 -8.58 -0.75 -7.69
C LEU A 60 -9.78 -1.65 -8.04
N PRO A 61 -9.56 -2.75 -8.79
CA PRO A 61 -10.60 -3.70 -9.13
C PRO A 61 -11.30 -4.26 -7.88
N LYS A 62 -12.59 -4.57 -8.02
CA LYS A 62 -13.40 -5.13 -6.91
C LYS A 62 -12.79 -6.43 -6.35
N GLU A 63 -12.23 -7.26 -7.22
CA GLU A 63 -11.57 -8.51 -6.82
C GLU A 63 -10.40 -8.27 -5.86
N VAL A 64 -9.55 -7.30 -6.17
CA VAL A 64 -8.42 -6.90 -5.32
C VAL A 64 -8.92 -6.44 -3.94
N LYS A 65 -9.94 -5.58 -3.93
CA LYS A 65 -10.55 -5.09 -2.68
C LYS A 65 -11.11 -6.23 -1.83
N ASN A 66 -11.76 -7.21 -2.48
CA ASN A 66 -12.28 -8.40 -1.80
C ASN A 66 -11.17 -9.27 -1.20
N ARG A 67 -10.05 -9.47 -1.91
CA ARG A 67 -8.90 -10.23 -1.38
C ARG A 67 -8.29 -9.55 -0.15
N VAL A 68 -8.15 -8.22 -0.19
CA VAL A 68 -7.69 -7.43 0.97
C VAL A 68 -8.70 -7.52 2.12
N GLN A 69 -10.01 -7.42 1.86
CA GLN A 69 -11.03 -7.59 2.91
C GLN A 69 -10.95 -8.98 3.56
N LYS A 70 -10.80 -10.05 2.76
CA LYS A 70 -10.61 -11.42 3.26
C LYS A 70 -9.35 -11.52 4.13
N PHE A 71 -8.28 -10.82 3.77
CA PHE A 71 -7.06 -10.76 4.57
C PHE A 71 -7.31 -10.15 5.96
N PHE A 72 -7.90 -8.96 6.03
CA PHE A 72 -8.23 -8.34 7.32
C PHE A 72 -9.18 -9.19 8.16
N ASN A 73 -10.16 -9.84 7.53
CA ASN A 73 -11.09 -10.73 8.21
C ASN A 73 -10.43 -12.04 8.67
N LYS A 74 -9.35 -12.51 8.04
CA LYS A 74 -8.63 -13.70 8.52
C LYS A 74 -7.61 -13.35 9.60
N ARG A 75 -7.10 -12.12 9.60
CA ARG A 75 -5.97 -11.67 10.42
C ARG A 75 -6.38 -10.70 11.53
N TYR A 76 -7.58 -10.89 12.08
CA TYR A 76 -8.19 -10.01 13.07
C TYR A 76 -7.22 -9.52 14.15
N ASN A 77 -6.35 -10.37 14.69
CA ASN A 77 -5.44 -9.99 15.79
C ASN A 77 -4.23 -9.12 15.39
N GLY A 78 -3.81 -9.13 14.12
CA GLY A 78 -2.64 -8.36 13.66
C GLY A 78 -2.99 -7.01 13.02
N TYR A 79 -4.27 -6.80 12.71
CA TYR A 79 -4.75 -5.66 11.92
C TYR A 79 -6.02 -5.04 12.53
N THR A 80 -6.05 -4.92 13.86
CA THR A 80 -7.12 -4.27 14.63
C THR A 80 -7.05 -2.76 14.57
N ASP A 81 -5.84 -2.19 14.56
CA ASP A 81 -5.63 -0.76 14.76
C ASP A 81 -6.24 0.07 13.64
N LEU A 82 -6.91 1.16 14.00
CA LEU A 82 -7.45 2.14 13.07
C LEU A 82 -6.33 3.04 12.55
N LYS A 83 -5.70 2.63 11.46
CA LYS A 83 -4.59 3.35 10.84
C LYS A 83 -4.49 3.03 9.36
N ILE A 84 -3.58 3.74 8.70
CA ILE A 84 -3.18 3.46 7.33
C ILE A 84 -2.20 2.28 7.35
N TYR A 85 -2.49 1.27 6.53
CA TYR A 85 -1.62 0.13 6.27
C TYR A 85 -1.11 0.20 4.83
N GLU A 86 0.18 -0.06 4.66
CA GLU A 86 0.80 -0.29 3.36
C GLU A 86 1.04 -1.79 3.22
N LEU A 87 0.16 -2.47 2.48
CA LEU A 87 0.18 -3.91 2.36
C LEU A 87 1.02 -4.36 1.18
N HIS A 88 2.04 -5.17 1.44
CA HIS A 88 2.87 -5.81 0.42
C HIS A 88 2.13 -7.01 -0.18
N ILE A 89 2.02 -7.00 -1.50
CA ILE A 89 1.32 -8.00 -2.28
C ILE A 89 2.31 -8.72 -3.16
N GLU A 90 2.24 -10.05 -3.19
CA GLU A 90 3.02 -10.88 -4.11
C GLU A 90 2.11 -11.73 -4.99
N ASP A 91 2.29 -11.70 -6.30
CA ASP A 91 1.73 -12.69 -7.21
C ASP A 91 2.67 -13.90 -7.30
N THR A 92 2.16 -15.07 -6.93
CA THR A 92 2.93 -16.31 -6.92
C THR A 92 2.19 -17.39 -7.69
N THR A 93 2.89 -18.45 -8.08
CA THR A 93 2.28 -19.61 -8.75
C THR A 93 1.18 -20.29 -7.93
N LYS A 94 1.15 -20.08 -6.61
CA LYS A 94 0.14 -20.63 -5.69
C LYS A 94 -1.05 -19.69 -5.46
N GLY A 95 -1.02 -18.50 -6.05
CA GLY A 95 -1.97 -17.40 -5.81
C GLY A 95 -1.32 -16.21 -5.10
N TRP A 96 -2.15 -15.25 -4.73
CA TRP A 96 -1.68 -14.00 -4.13
C TRP A 96 -1.29 -14.17 -2.68
N LYS A 97 -0.18 -13.54 -2.29
CA LYS A 97 0.16 -13.33 -0.89
C LYS A 97 -0.04 -11.87 -0.52
N ILE A 98 -0.52 -11.65 0.71
CA ILE A 98 -0.58 -10.33 1.34
C ILE A 98 0.23 -10.44 2.62
N GLU A 99 1.28 -9.63 2.76
CA GLU A 99 2.21 -9.67 3.89
C GLU A 99 2.77 -11.09 4.13
N GLY A 100 3.14 -11.76 3.04
CA GLY A 100 3.63 -13.14 3.03
C GLY A 100 2.55 -14.23 3.18
N TYR A 101 1.30 -13.87 3.43
CA TYR A 101 0.22 -14.83 3.66
C TYR A 101 -0.62 -15.12 2.42
N LEU A 102 -0.69 -16.40 2.04
CA LEU A 102 -1.47 -16.83 0.89
C LEU A 102 -2.98 -16.58 1.09
N ILE A 103 -3.58 -15.86 0.15
CA ILE A 103 -5.02 -15.62 0.07
C ILE A 103 -5.61 -16.67 -0.86
N LYS A 104 -6.29 -17.65 -0.26
CA LYS A 104 -7.14 -18.59 -1.00
C LYS A 104 -8.41 -17.86 -1.44
N ASP A 105 -8.78 -18.05 -2.70
CA ASP A 105 -10.07 -17.60 -3.25
C ASP A 105 -11.25 -18.24 -2.51
#